data_AF-X1M821-F1
#
_entry.id   AF-X1M821-F1
#
_cell.length_a   1.000
_cell.length_b   1.000
_cell.length_c   1.000
_cell.angle_alpha   90.00
_cell.angle_beta   90.00
_cell.angle_gamma   90.00
#
_symmetry.space_group_name_H-M   'P 1'
#
loop_
_entity.id
_entity.type
_entity.pdbx_description
1 polymer ?
#
loop_
_entity_poly.entity_id
_entity_poly.type
_entity_poly.pdbx_seq_one_letter_code
_entity_poly.pdbx_strand_id
1 'polypeptide(L)' 'MDMGPEGFVFEKYIAKILREYGFITEVGRILNGHCVNHEVDVIAKKENQVCMIECKYHNS' A
#
# COMPACT_ATOMS: atom_id res chain seq x y z
N MET A 1 -10.99 0.54 16.43
CA MET A 1 -10.86 1.49 15.30
C MET A 1 -11.28 0.68 14.08
N ASP A 2 -12.39 1.01 13.43
CA ASP A 2 -12.80 0.29 12.23
C ASP A 2 -11.89 0.69 11.07
N MET A 3 -10.91 -0.15 10.78
CA MET A 3 -9.97 0.05 9.66
C MET A 3 -10.26 -0.89 8.47
N GLY A 4 -11.48 -1.47 8.39
CA GLY A 4 -11.99 -2.23 7.23
C GLY A 4 -13.53 -2.30 7.21
N PRO A 5 -14.21 -2.59 6.07
CA PRO A 5 -13.70 -3.01 4.75
C PRO A 5 -13.76 -1.92 3.66
N GLU A 6 -14.25 -0.71 3.96
CA GLU A 6 -14.48 0.30 2.92
C GLU A 6 -13.31 1.30 2.80
N GLY A 7 -12.81 1.47 1.58
CA GLY A 7 -12.06 2.66 1.18
C GLY A 7 -10.56 2.70 1.51
N PHE A 8 -9.92 1.55 1.71
CA PHE A 8 -8.48 1.41 1.92
C PHE A 8 -7.93 2.22 3.12
N VAL A 9 -8.67 2.26 4.24
CA VAL A 9 -8.30 3.13 5.39
C VAL A 9 -6.96 2.70 5.99
N PHE A 10 -6.74 1.39 6.16
CA PHE A 10 -5.51 0.86 6.72
C PHE A 10 -4.31 1.10 5.80
N GLU A 11 -4.48 0.86 4.52
CA GLU A 11 -3.47 1.05 3.47
C GLU A 11 -3.10 2.54 3.35
N LYS A 12 -4.08 3.44 3.40
CA LYS A 12 -3.84 4.89 3.44
C LYS A 12 -3.06 5.31 4.69
N TYR A 13 -3.35 4.70 5.84
CA TYR A 13 -2.62 4.95 7.08
C TYR A 13 -1.15 4.52 6.96
N ILE A 14 -0.90 3.30 6.48
CA ILE A 14 0.47 2.81 6.22
C ILE A 14 1.20 3.70 5.20
N ALA A 15 0.53 4.06 4.10
CA ALA A 15 1.08 4.94 3.09
C ALA A 15 1.43 6.33 3.64
N LYS A 16 0.65 6.86 4.60
CA LYS A 16 0.93 8.13 5.27
C LYS A 16 2.15 8.03 6.19
N ILE A 17 2.29 6.96 6.98
CA ILE A 17 3.50 6.72 7.79
C ILE A 17 4.74 6.72 6.90
N LEU A 18 4.73 5.96 5.81
CA LEU A 18 5.87 5.86 4.90
C LEU A 18 6.23 7.20 4.26
N ARG A 19 5.25 8.06 3.96
CA ARG A 19 5.50 9.43 3.50
C ARG A 19 6.26 10.26 4.52
N GLU A 20 5.94 10.14 5.81
CA GLU A 20 6.70 10.83 6.87
C GLU A 20 8.15 10.35 6.97
N TYR A 21 8.45 9.11 6.55
CA TYR A 21 9.81 8.58 6.41
C TYR A 21 10.49 8.92 5.07
N GLY A 22 9.86 9.76 4.24
CA GLY A 22 10.43 10.25 2.98
C GLY A 22 10.19 9.35 1.77
N PHE A 23 9.24 8.42 1.82
CA PHE A 23 8.82 7.64 0.65
C PHE A 23 7.74 8.38 -0.15
N ILE A 24 7.78 8.23 -1.47
CA ILE A 24 6.64 8.51 -2.34
C ILE A 24 5.76 7.27 -2.34
N THR A 25 4.48 7.41 -2.03
CA THR A 25 3.56 6.25 -1.91
C THR A 25 2.30 6.37 -2.74
N GLU A 26 1.93 5.26 -3.40
CA GLU A 26 0.69 5.05 -4.15
C GLU A 26 -0.12 3.94 -3.45
N VAL A 27 -1.46 4.06 -3.41
CA VAL A 27 -2.36 3.10 -2.73
C VAL A 27 -3.32 2.47 -3.73
N GLY A 28 -3.59 1.16 -3.59
CA GLY A 28 -4.59 0.41 -4.37
C GLY A 28 -4.29 0.44 -5.87
N ARG A 29 -3.04 0.19 -6.27
CA ARG A 29 -2.62 0.27 -7.67
C ARG A 29 -2.78 -1.07 -8.35
N ILE A 30 -3.46 -1.07 -9.50
CA ILE A 30 -3.48 -2.21 -10.41
C ILE A 30 -2.29 -2.10 -11.36
N LEU A 31 -1.41 -3.09 -11.35
CA LEU A 31 -0.25 -3.21 -12.22
C LEU A 31 -0.47 -4.35 -13.22
N ASN A 32 -0.02 -4.15 -14.46
CA ASN A 32 0.02 -5.24 -15.44
C ASN A 32 1.22 -6.13 -15.13
N GLY A 33 0.96 -7.29 -14.50
CA GLY A 33 1.97 -8.31 -14.28
C GLY A 33 2.18 -9.15 -15.53
N HIS A 34 3.22 -9.98 -15.48
CA HIS A 34 3.58 -10.87 -16.59
C HIS A 34 2.44 -11.86 -16.93
N CYS A 35 1.77 -12.39 -15.91
CA CYS A 35 0.71 -13.40 -16.08
C CYS A 35 -0.70 -12.80 -15.94
N VAL A 36 -0.89 -11.91 -14.97
CA VAL A 36 -2.19 -11.33 -14.61
C VAL A 36 -2.02 -9.89 -14.14
N ASN A 37 -3.12 -9.14 -14.06
CA ASN A 37 -3.12 -7.86 -13.36
C ASN A 37 -3.03 -8.13 -11.85
N HIS A 38 -2.13 -7.42 -11.17
CA HIS A 38 -1.98 -7.48 -9.73
C HIS A 38 -2.46 -6.18 -9.11
N GLU A 39 -3.36 -6.28 -8.14
CA GLU A 39 -3.61 -5.19 -7.21
C GLU A 39 -2.53 -5.19 -6.13
N VAL A 40 -1.99 -4.02 -5.84
CA VAL A 40 -0.97 -3.81 -4.80
C VAL A 40 -1.49 -2.75 -3.85
N ASP A 41 -1.61 -3.12 -2.56
CA ASP A 41 -2.19 -2.27 -1.53
C ASP A 41 -1.43 -0.96 -1.38
N VAL A 42 -0.10 -1.02 -1.23
CA VAL A 42 0.77 0.16 -1.19
C VAL A 42 2.04 -0.07 -2.00
N ILE A 43 2.36 0.86 -2.89
CA ILE A 43 3.67 0.95 -3.54
C ILE A 43 4.43 2.10 -2.89
N ALA A 44 5.62 1.85 -2.37
CA ALA A 44 6.48 2.87 -1.76
C ALA A 44 7.83 2.96 -2.49
N LYS A 45 8.26 4.18 -2.81
CA LYS A 45 9.49 4.46 -3.56
C LYS A 45 10.35 5.47 -2.80
N LYS A 46 11.64 5.17 -2.62
CA LYS A 46 12.64 6.08 -2.06
C LYS A 46 14.01 5.75 -2.62
N GLU A 47 14.66 6.75 -3.22
CA GLU A 47 15.97 6.59 -3.86
C GLU A 47 15.98 5.40 -4.84
N ASN A 48 16.83 4.39 -4.60
CA ASN A 48 16.96 3.19 -5.43
C ASN A 48 16.12 2.00 -4.92
N GLN A 49 15.16 2.24 -4.01
CA GLN A 49 14.29 1.22 -3.44
C GLN A 49 12.84 1.40 -3.89
N VAL A 50 12.24 0.29 -4.33
CA VAL A 50 10.79 0.18 -4.57
C VAL A 50 10.27 -0.99 -3.74
N CYS A 51 9.25 -0.74 -2.93
CA CYS A 51 8.58 -1.73 -2.11
C CYS A 51 7.14 -1.91 -2.60
N MET A 52 6.74 -3.15 -2.83
CA MET A 52 5.35 -3.54 -3.06
C MET A 52 4.85 -4.18 -1.76
N ILE A 53 3.83 -3.59 -1.15
CA ILE A 53 3.43 -3.88 0.23
C ILE A 53 1.99 -4.40 0.18
N GLU A 54 1.78 -5.57 0.79
CA GLU A 54 0.47 -6.14 1.09
C GLU A 54 0.14 -5.83 2.55
N CYS A 55 -1.04 -5.27 2.79
CA CYS A 55 -1.51 -4.86 4.10
C CYS A 55 -2.50 -5.91 4.62
N LYS A 56 -2.14 -6.59 5.72
CA LYS A 56 -3.03 -7.54 6.41
C LYS A 56 -3.36 -7.01 7.80
N TYR A 57 -4.62 -6.60 7.98
CA TYR A 57 -5.13 -6.09 9.25
C TYR A 57 -5.98 -7.14 9.96
N HIS A 58 -5.72 -7.34 11.25
CA HIS A 58 -6.47 -8.25 12.12
C HIS A 58 -6.97 -7.48 13.35
N ASN A 59 -8.25 -7.68 13.70
CA ASN A 59 -8.94 -7.01 14.80
C ASN A 59 -9.20 -7.91 16.01
N SER A 60 -8.49 -9.02 16.08
CA SER A 60 -8.66 -10.11 17.04
C SER A 60 -7.33 -10.51 17.66
#